data_AF-A0A7Y4GVF9-F1
#
_entry.id   AF-A0A7Y4GVF9-F1
#
_cell.length_a   1.000
_cell.length_b   1.000
_cell.length_c   1.000
_cell.angle_alpha   90.00
_cell.angle_beta   90.00
_cell.angle_gamma   90.00
#
_symmetry.space_group_name_H-M   'P 1'
#
loop_
_entity.id
_entity.type
_entity.pdbx_description
1 polymer ?
#
loop_
_entity_poly.entity_id
_entity_poly.type
_entity_poly.pdbx_seq_one_letter_code
_entity_poly.pdbx_strand_id
1 'polypeptide(L)'
;MRTVRITALVATSIWLLIQPASAENRIALVIGNGSYEKVPELPNPPRDAADIGRALERLGFKVMQTKNASAHEMRKAIVDFGRAAEGAEMAVVFYAGHGMEVGGENWLIPINAELRSDADIESEAVSLRSISLQVSKARQLGLVILDACRNNPFAAKMKRSLNTRAVARGLAPTEPSDNVLIAYAARDGTTASDGDGRNSPFTAALLRNIETPGLEISFLFRNVRDEVMAATNREQQPFVYGSLSKEAIYLKPLATVETHPARPTAVAKLPILQEVTKEKINSRDNLERNRFSPEDAQRVAAMGAERRCRPLLSGKRKATFKIFISSSWGYGHPKLDSAGELAVMRC
;
A
#
# COMPACT_ATOMS: atom_id res chain seq x y z
N MET A 1 -52.98 42.20 -37.37
CA MET A 1 -52.57 42.18 -35.95
C MET A 1 -52.01 40.81 -35.62
N ARG A 2 -50.83 40.79 -34.97
CA ARG A 2 -50.13 39.67 -34.28
C ARG A 2 -49.52 38.56 -35.16
N THR A 3 -48.20 38.45 -35.39
CA THR A 3 -47.09 38.01 -34.47
C THR A 3 -47.36 36.61 -33.87
N VAL A 4 -46.49 35.59 -33.85
CA VAL A 4 -45.02 35.50 -33.93
C VAL A 4 -44.58 34.00 -33.87
N ARG A 5 -43.52 33.68 -34.62
CA ARG A 5 -42.37 32.75 -34.39
C ARG A 5 -42.46 31.20 -34.32
N ILE A 6 -41.57 30.67 -35.17
CA ILE A 6 -40.75 29.45 -35.21
C ILE A 6 -40.05 29.09 -33.88
N THR A 7 -39.80 27.78 -33.67
CA THR A 7 -38.73 27.07 -32.90
C THR A 7 -39.33 26.07 -31.89
N ALA A 8 -38.81 24.87 -31.64
CA ALA A 8 -37.82 23.99 -32.25
C ALA A 8 -37.91 22.66 -31.47
N LEU A 9 -37.43 21.58 -32.07
CA LEU A 9 -37.07 20.33 -31.39
C LEU A 9 -36.40 20.56 -30.03
N VAL A 10 -36.70 19.69 -29.06
CA VAL A 10 -35.79 18.96 -28.13
C VAL A 10 -36.64 18.58 -26.90
N ALA A 11 -37.34 17.45 -27.00
CA ALA A 11 -38.07 16.82 -25.89
C ALA A 11 -37.39 15.50 -25.47
N THR A 12 -36.06 15.49 -25.54
CA THR A 12 -35.21 14.41 -25.05
C THR A 12 -34.08 15.06 -24.29
N SER A 13 -33.63 14.42 -23.20
CA SER A 13 -32.40 14.71 -22.44
C SER A 13 -32.52 15.44 -21.10
N ILE A 14 -33.40 15.01 -20.19
CA ILE A 14 -33.09 15.09 -18.75
C ILE A 14 -33.57 13.80 -18.06
N TRP A 15 -33.01 12.66 -18.45
CA TRP A 15 -32.80 11.58 -17.49
C TRP A 15 -31.47 11.90 -16.81
N LEU A 16 -31.58 12.57 -15.67
CA LEU A 16 -30.48 12.77 -14.75
C LEU A 16 -29.93 11.38 -14.43
N LEU A 17 -28.74 11.08 -14.93
CA LEU A 17 -27.93 9.95 -14.50
C LEU A 17 -27.52 10.24 -13.05
N ILE A 18 -28.43 9.97 -12.11
CA ILE A 18 -28.05 9.69 -10.72
C ILE A 18 -27.41 8.31 -10.79
N GLN A 19 -26.17 8.26 -11.27
CA GLN A 19 -25.32 7.11 -10.99
C GLN A 19 -25.26 7.05 -9.47
N PRO A 20 -25.59 5.93 -8.82
CA PRO A 20 -25.19 5.77 -7.44
C PRO A 20 -23.68 5.99 -7.44
N ALA A 21 -23.21 7.02 -6.73
CA ALA A 21 -21.82 7.04 -6.32
C ALA A 21 -21.65 5.70 -5.61
N SER A 22 -20.93 4.77 -6.25
CA SER A 22 -20.63 3.48 -5.66
C SER A 22 -19.82 3.81 -4.43
N ALA A 23 -20.48 3.90 -3.28
CA ALA A 23 -19.81 4.04 -2.01
C ALA A 23 -18.86 2.85 -1.95
N GLU A 24 -17.56 3.13 -1.98
CA GLU A 24 -16.50 2.14 -1.91
C GLU A 24 -16.77 1.26 -0.70
N ASN A 25 -17.30 0.05 -0.93
CA ASN A 25 -17.73 -0.82 0.16
C ASN A 25 -16.49 -1.49 0.74
N ARG A 26 -15.85 -0.79 1.68
CA ARG A 26 -14.62 -1.20 2.37
C ARG A 26 -14.99 -1.77 3.73
N ILE A 27 -14.65 -3.02 4.01
CA ILE A 27 -14.98 -3.70 5.28
C ILE A 27 -13.72 -4.08 6.02
N ALA A 28 -13.69 -3.90 7.34
CA ALA A 28 -12.59 -4.36 8.16
C ALA A 28 -13.04 -5.14 9.40
N LEU A 29 -12.28 -6.15 9.78
CA LEU A 29 -12.35 -6.81 11.08
C LEU A 29 -11.04 -6.57 11.83
N VAL A 30 -11.13 -6.03 13.04
CA VAL A 30 -9.96 -5.64 13.84
C VAL A 30 -10.04 -6.32 15.19
N ILE A 31 -9.08 -7.19 15.48
CA ILE A 31 -9.04 -8.00 16.69
C ILE A 31 -7.76 -7.70 17.47
N GLY A 32 -7.90 -7.38 18.76
CA GLY A 32 -6.76 -7.20 19.66
C GLY A 32 -6.91 -8.04 20.92
N ASN A 33 -6.07 -9.08 21.06
CA ASN A 33 -6.08 -9.98 22.21
C ASN A 33 -4.85 -9.75 23.09
N GLY A 34 -5.09 -9.38 24.35
CA GLY A 34 -4.03 -9.10 25.32
C GLY A 34 -4.20 -9.78 26.67
N SER A 35 -5.43 -9.94 27.14
CA SER A 35 -5.73 -10.49 28.47
C SER A 35 -5.86 -12.02 28.44
N TYR A 36 -4.75 -12.71 28.20
CA TYR A 36 -4.70 -14.18 28.06
C TYR A 36 -4.81 -14.90 29.42
N GLU A 37 -5.61 -15.96 29.48
CA GLU A 37 -5.84 -16.71 30.72
C GLU A 37 -4.75 -17.75 31.02
N LYS A 38 -4.15 -18.34 29.98
CA LYS A 38 -3.28 -19.55 30.10
C LYS A 38 -1.82 -19.33 29.69
N VAL A 39 -1.53 -18.20 29.05
CA VAL A 39 -0.22 -17.77 28.53
C VAL A 39 0.05 -16.31 28.93
N PRO A 40 1.29 -15.81 28.85
CA PRO A 40 1.61 -14.44 29.25
C PRO A 40 0.70 -13.41 28.57
N GLU A 41 0.23 -12.43 29.34
CA GLU A 41 -0.55 -11.32 28.82
C GLU A 41 0.29 -10.40 27.93
N LEU A 42 -0.39 -9.75 26.97
CA LEU A 42 0.19 -8.75 26.09
C LEU A 42 -0.58 -7.42 26.27
N PRO A 43 0.02 -6.35 26.79
CA PRO A 43 -0.70 -5.10 27.06
C PRO A 43 -0.99 -4.26 25.79
N ASN A 44 -0.20 -4.44 24.74
CA ASN A 44 -0.24 -3.60 23.52
C ASN A 44 -1.36 -3.97 22.53
N PRO A 45 -1.67 -5.26 22.26
CA PRO A 45 -2.63 -5.64 21.22
C PRO A 45 -4.01 -4.96 21.26
N PRO A 46 -4.66 -4.78 22.44
CA PRO A 46 -5.92 -4.05 22.48
C PRO A 46 -5.80 -2.57 22.10
N ARG A 47 -4.65 -1.95 22.34
CA ARG A 47 -4.37 -0.55 21.95
C ARG A 47 -4.06 -0.46 20.46
N ASP A 48 -3.24 -1.37 19.97
CA ASP A 48 -2.89 -1.50 18.55
C ASP A 48 -4.14 -1.66 17.69
N ALA A 49 -5.01 -2.60 18.06
CA ALA A 49 -6.31 -2.78 17.43
C ALA A 49 -7.18 -1.51 17.48
N ALA A 50 -7.23 -0.80 18.61
CA ALA A 50 -8.00 0.44 18.73
C ALA A 50 -7.49 1.55 17.82
N ASP A 51 -6.16 1.73 17.74
CA ASP A 51 -5.54 2.76 16.92
C ASP A 51 -5.68 2.45 15.41
N ILE A 52 -5.48 1.18 15.01
CA ILE A 52 -5.68 0.73 13.63
C ILE A 52 -7.15 0.79 13.21
N GLY A 53 -8.08 0.39 14.09
CA GLY A 53 -9.52 0.49 13.83
C GLY A 53 -9.92 1.91 13.48
N ARG A 54 -9.49 2.90 14.29
CA ARG A 54 -9.75 4.32 14.01
C ARG A 54 -9.11 4.81 12.70
N ALA A 55 -7.92 4.33 12.35
CA ALA A 55 -7.28 4.68 11.09
C ALA A 55 -8.06 4.14 9.88
N LEU A 56 -8.52 2.89 9.96
CA LEU A 56 -9.36 2.28 8.93
C LEU A 56 -10.72 2.97 8.80
N GLU A 57 -11.35 3.39 9.90
CA GLU A 57 -12.57 4.22 9.86
C GLU A 57 -12.36 5.53 9.09
N ARG A 58 -11.24 6.24 9.33
CA ARG A 58 -10.89 7.46 8.57
C ARG A 58 -10.60 7.21 7.09
N LEU A 59 -10.25 5.98 6.73
CA LEU A 59 -10.07 5.51 5.37
C LEU A 59 -11.38 5.00 4.73
N GLY A 60 -12.53 5.18 5.40
CA GLY A 60 -13.84 4.81 4.87
C GLY A 60 -14.21 3.35 5.05
N PHE A 61 -13.47 2.58 5.85
CA PHE A 61 -13.85 1.21 6.18
C PHE A 61 -14.98 1.17 7.20
N LYS A 62 -15.95 0.28 6.98
CA LYS A 62 -16.85 -0.17 8.05
C LYS A 62 -16.11 -1.17 8.93
N VAL A 63 -15.74 -0.75 10.13
CA VAL A 63 -14.93 -1.54 11.06
C VAL A 63 -15.79 -2.35 12.02
N MET A 64 -15.53 -3.65 12.07
CA MET A 64 -15.99 -4.58 13.09
C MET A 64 -14.84 -4.80 14.07
N GLN A 65 -14.98 -4.35 15.31
CA GLN A 65 -13.91 -4.44 16.28
C GLN A 65 -14.22 -5.42 17.42
N THR A 66 -13.26 -6.28 17.73
CA THR A 66 -13.33 -7.22 18.86
C THR A 66 -12.07 -7.09 19.71
N LYS A 67 -12.23 -7.07 21.03
CA LYS A 67 -11.12 -6.95 21.98
C LYS A 67 -11.16 -8.11 22.96
N ASN A 68 -10.01 -8.71 23.25
CA ASN A 68 -9.87 -9.83 24.19
C ASN A 68 -10.91 -10.93 23.92
N ALA A 69 -10.93 -11.39 22.68
CA ALA A 69 -11.94 -12.30 22.16
C ALA A 69 -11.64 -13.75 22.53
N SER A 70 -12.67 -14.45 22.99
CA SER A 70 -12.68 -15.90 23.10
C SER A 70 -12.70 -16.59 21.73
N ALA A 71 -12.45 -17.89 21.70
CA ALA A 71 -12.47 -18.68 20.46
C ALA A 71 -13.84 -18.61 19.77
N HIS A 72 -14.92 -18.60 20.55
CA HIS A 72 -16.29 -18.46 20.05
C HIS A 72 -16.52 -17.08 19.42
N GLU A 73 -16.13 -16.01 20.10
CA GLU A 73 -16.30 -14.63 19.62
C GLU A 73 -15.48 -14.36 18.36
N MET A 74 -14.24 -14.85 18.28
CA MET A 74 -13.42 -14.74 17.08
C MET A 74 -14.07 -15.44 15.89
N ARG A 75 -14.50 -16.70 16.06
CA ARG A 75 -15.18 -17.45 14.98
C ARG A 75 -16.45 -16.75 14.52
N LYS A 76 -17.27 -16.26 15.45
CA LYS A 76 -18.46 -15.48 15.13
C LYS A 76 -18.12 -14.21 14.35
N ALA A 77 -17.13 -13.43 14.82
CA ALA A 77 -16.71 -12.20 14.16
C ALA A 77 -16.18 -12.44 12.74
N ILE A 78 -15.44 -13.53 12.52
CA ILE A 78 -14.93 -13.93 11.20
C ILE A 78 -16.07 -14.31 10.25
N VAL A 79 -17.07 -15.05 10.74
CA VAL A 79 -18.25 -15.40 9.93
C VAL A 79 -19.04 -14.14 9.56
N ASP A 80 -19.28 -13.25 10.51
CA ASP A 80 -20.03 -12.01 10.27
C ASP A 80 -19.25 -11.07 9.32
N PHE A 81 -17.93 -10.98 9.48
CA PHE A 81 -17.04 -10.27 8.55
C PHE A 81 -17.09 -10.87 7.15
N GLY A 82 -17.00 -12.20 7.04
CA GLY A 82 -17.04 -12.89 5.76
C GLY A 82 -18.35 -12.74 4.99
N ARG A 83 -19.47 -12.47 5.69
CA ARG A 83 -20.75 -12.09 5.05
C ARG A 83 -20.72 -10.66 4.55
N ALA A 84 -20.10 -9.74 5.28
CA ALA A 84 -19.97 -8.34 4.89
C ALA A 84 -18.94 -8.13 3.77
N ALA A 85 -17.89 -8.96 3.72
CA ALA A 85 -16.83 -8.89 2.72
C ALA A 85 -17.27 -9.36 1.32
N GLU A 86 -18.39 -10.07 1.20
CA GLU A 86 -18.91 -10.57 -0.07
C GLU A 86 -19.20 -9.41 -1.03
N GLY A 87 -18.42 -9.31 -2.12
CA GLY A 87 -18.56 -8.23 -3.11
C GLY A 87 -18.07 -6.86 -2.63
N ALA A 88 -17.44 -6.77 -1.45
CA ALA A 88 -16.75 -5.58 -0.99
C ALA A 88 -15.59 -5.23 -1.95
N GLU A 89 -15.25 -3.95 -2.07
CA GLU A 89 -14.06 -3.54 -2.84
C GLU A 89 -12.79 -4.03 -2.14
N MET A 90 -12.70 -3.75 -0.85
CA MET A 90 -11.59 -4.16 0.01
C MET A 90 -12.11 -4.80 1.30
N ALA A 91 -11.47 -5.88 1.71
CA ALA A 91 -11.72 -6.56 2.98
C ALA A 91 -10.39 -6.68 3.76
N VAL A 92 -10.33 -6.03 4.92
CA VAL A 92 -9.12 -5.99 5.75
C VAL A 92 -9.35 -6.74 7.05
N VAL A 93 -8.41 -7.59 7.45
CA VAL A 93 -8.36 -8.16 8.80
C VAL A 93 -7.08 -7.71 9.46
N PHE A 94 -7.19 -7.05 10.60
CA PHE A 94 -6.06 -6.76 11.48
C PHE A 94 -6.17 -7.63 12.73
N TYR A 95 -5.10 -8.34 13.07
CA TYR A 95 -5.00 -9.08 14.32
C TYR A 95 -3.71 -8.70 15.05
N ALA A 96 -3.84 -8.35 16.33
CA ALA A 96 -2.72 -8.26 17.25
C ALA A 96 -2.94 -9.24 18.42
N GLY A 97 -1.87 -9.94 18.82
CA GLY A 97 -1.89 -10.89 19.93
C GLY A 97 -0.90 -12.04 19.74
N HIS A 98 -1.07 -13.11 20.52
CA HIS A 98 -0.33 -14.36 20.32
C HIS A 98 -0.77 -15.05 19.03
N GLY A 99 0.20 -15.55 18.29
CA GLY A 99 0.02 -16.48 17.17
C GLY A 99 0.93 -17.68 17.35
N MET A 100 0.74 -18.72 16.55
CA MET A 100 1.67 -19.85 16.50
C MET A 100 1.61 -20.54 15.15
N GLU A 101 2.70 -21.21 14.79
CA GLU A 101 2.70 -22.17 13.70
C GLU A 101 2.76 -23.60 14.23
N VAL A 102 1.86 -24.45 13.73
CA VAL A 102 1.91 -25.90 13.96
C VAL A 102 1.58 -26.62 12.67
N GLY A 103 2.45 -27.56 12.25
CA GLY A 103 2.24 -28.36 11.05
C GLY A 103 2.26 -27.56 9.74
N GLY A 104 2.93 -26.41 9.70
CA GLY A 104 2.94 -25.51 8.55
C GLY A 104 1.70 -24.62 8.42
N GLU A 105 0.76 -24.68 9.37
CA GLU A 105 -0.39 -23.78 9.44
C GLU A 105 -0.21 -22.73 10.53
N ASN A 106 -0.64 -21.49 10.23
CA ASN A 106 -0.60 -20.37 11.16
C ASN A 106 -1.94 -20.24 11.89
N TRP A 107 -1.88 -20.06 13.21
CA TRP A 107 -3.02 -20.02 14.11
C TRP A 107 -2.98 -18.75 14.95
N LEU A 108 -4.13 -18.09 15.07
CA LEU A 108 -4.35 -16.96 15.98
C LEU A 108 -4.90 -17.53 17.30
N ILE A 109 -4.41 -17.00 18.42
CA ILE A 109 -4.71 -17.50 19.77
C ILE A 109 -5.78 -16.64 20.45
N PRO A 110 -6.96 -17.20 20.77
CA PRO A 110 -7.96 -16.57 21.62
C PRO A 110 -7.52 -16.42 23.07
N ILE A 111 -8.12 -15.49 23.82
CA ILE A 111 -7.71 -15.23 25.22
C ILE A 111 -7.93 -16.42 26.16
N ASN A 112 -8.93 -17.25 25.86
CA ASN A 112 -9.36 -18.38 26.68
C ASN A 112 -8.80 -19.73 26.18
N ALA A 113 -7.89 -19.72 25.21
CA ALA A 113 -7.39 -20.94 24.58
C ALA A 113 -6.65 -21.83 25.59
N GLU A 114 -7.00 -23.12 25.62
CA GLU A 114 -6.34 -24.11 26.47
C GLU A 114 -5.78 -25.28 25.64
N LEU A 115 -4.58 -25.11 25.12
CA LEU A 115 -3.92 -26.11 24.28
C LEU A 115 -3.09 -27.11 25.12
N ARG A 116 -3.71 -28.25 25.47
CA ARG A 116 -3.05 -29.34 26.22
C ARG A 116 -2.32 -30.31 25.30
N SER A 117 -2.76 -30.40 24.05
CA SER A 117 -2.16 -31.22 22.99
C SER A 117 -2.30 -30.54 21.62
N ASP A 118 -1.57 -31.06 20.64
CA ASP A 118 -1.69 -30.65 19.24
C ASP A 118 -3.09 -30.91 18.64
N ALA A 119 -3.81 -31.92 19.14
CA ALA A 119 -5.18 -32.22 18.74
C ALA A 119 -6.19 -31.13 19.13
N ASP A 120 -5.90 -30.31 20.13
CA ASP A 120 -6.82 -29.27 20.63
C ASP A 120 -6.83 -28.02 19.73
N ILE A 121 -5.84 -27.87 18.85
CA ILE A 121 -5.58 -26.65 18.07
C ILE A 121 -6.77 -26.24 17.21
N GLU A 122 -7.38 -27.18 16.48
CA GLU A 122 -8.50 -26.87 15.58
C GLU A 122 -9.73 -26.35 16.34
N SER A 123 -9.93 -26.77 17.59
CA SER A 123 -11.07 -26.35 18.43
C SER A 123 -10.80 -25.09 19.25
N GLU A 124 -9.55 -24.91 19.72
CA GLU A 124 -9.16 -23.87 20.67
C GLU A 124 -8.56 -22.63 20.01
N ALA A 125 -8.02 -22.76 18.79
CA ALA A 125 -7.42 -21.66 18.03
C ALA A 125 -8.21 -21.33 16.76
N VAL A 126 -7.78 -20.29 16.04
CA VAL A 126 -8.39 -19.86 14.78
C VAL A 126 -7.34 -19.93 13.67
N SER A 127 -7.63 -20.69 12.61
CA SER A 127 -6.69 -20.81 11.49
C SER A 127 -6.63 -19.54 10.67
N LEU A 128 -5.42 -19.08 10.33
CA LEU A 128 -5.22 -17.99 9.38
C LEU A 128 -5.86 -18.30 8.03
N ARG A 129 -5.83 -19.58 7.62
CA ARG A 129 -6.50 -20.05 6.40
C ARG A 129 -7.98 -19.67 6.36
N SER A 130 -8.71 -19.83 7.48
CA SER A 130 -10.14 -19.48 7.53
C SER A 130 -10.37 -17.98 7.30
N ILE A 131 -9.45 -17.14 7.78
CA ILE A 131 -9.46 -15.68 7.60
C ILE A 131 -9.10 -15.31 6.16
N SER A 132 -8.06 -15.92 5.60
CA SER A 132 -7.66 -15.73 4.19
C SER A 132 -8.81 -16.02 3.23
N LEU A 133 -9.59 -17.07 3.50
CA LEU A 133 -10.80 -17.41 2.73
C LEU A 133 -11.95 -16.39 2.89
N GLN A 134 -12.01 -15.62 3.99
CA GLN A 134 -13.01 -14.55 4.12
C GLN A 134 -12.58 -13.28 3.39
N VAL A 135 -11.30 -12.88 3.49
CA VAL A 135 -10.83 -11.66 2.80
C VAL A 135 -10.77 -11.85 1.29
N SER A 136 -10.58 -13.06 0.78
CA SER A 136 -10.55 -13.35 -0.65
C SER A 136 -11.87 -13.06 -1.38
N LYS A 137 -12.98 -12.93 -0.64
CA LYS A 137 -14.31 -12.58 -1.16
C LYS A 137 -14.43 -11.13 -1.63
N ALA A 138 -13.46 -10.28 -1.28
CA ALA A 138 -13.37 -8.92 -1.80
C ALA A 138 -12.98 -8.92 -3.27
N ARG A 139 -13.46 -7.92 -4.02
CA ARG A 139 -13.23 -7.80 -5.46
C ARG A 139 -11.82 -7.34 -5.82
N GLN A 140 -11.25 -6.41 -5.05
CA GLN A 140 -9.98 -5.77 -5.40
C GLN A 140 -8.85 -6.15 -4.44
N LEU A 141 -9.08 -6.07 -3.12
CA LEU A 141 -8.06 -6.35 -2.12
C LEU A 141 -8.65 -7.12 -0.94
N GLY A 142 -8.19 -8.35 -0.73
CA GLY A 142 -8.21 -9.01 0.56
C GLY A 142 -6.88 -8.76 1.27
N LEU A 143 -6.90 -8.24 2.50
CA LEU A 143 -5.67 -7.94 3.23
C LEU A 143 -5.76 -8.50 4.64
N VAL A 144 -4.78 -9.31 5.03
CA VAL A 144 -4.60 -9.74 6.42
C VAL A 144 -3.31 -9.13 6.96
N ILE A 145 -3.40 -8.46 8.10
CA ILE A 145 -2.29 -7.83 8.80
C ILE A 145 -2.16 -8.50 10.17
N LEU A 146 -1.00 -9.11 10.42
CA LEU A 146 -0.72 -9.90 11.62
C LEU A 146 0.40 -9.25 12.42
N ASP A 147 0.01 -8.61 13.52
CA ASP A 147 0.91 -8.15 14.57
C ASP A 147 1.02 -9.20 15.67
N ALA A 148 1.58 -10.34 15.28
CA ALA A 148 1.68 -11.53 16.10
C ALA A 148 2.95 -12.29 15.77
N CYS A 149 3.46 -13.02 16.75
CA CYS A 149 4.56 -13.94 16.54
C CYS A 149 4.06 -15.28 15.96
N ARG A 150 5.00 -16.07 15.42
CA ARG A 150 4.76 -17.46 14.96
C ARG A 150 5.28 -18.50 15.95
N ASN A 151 5.86 -18.09 17.07
CA ASN A 151 6.32 -18.98 18.13
C ASN A 151 5.14 -19.54 18.92
N ASN A 152 5.19 -20.80 19.34
CA ASN A 152 4.10 -21.40 20.09
C ASN A 152 4.18 -21.05 21.59
N PRO A 153 3.27 -20.23 22.15
CA PRO A 153 3.30 -19.84 23.57
C PRO A 153 2.91 -20.99 24.52
N PHE A 154 2.38 -22.09 23.99
CA PHE A 154 2.03 -23.30 24.74
C PHE A 154 3.10 -24.41 24.64
N ALA A 155 4.23 -24.16 23.97
CA ALA A 155 5.24 -25.20 23.69
C ALA A 155 5.71 -25.98 24.92
N ALA A 156 5.80 -25.34 26.10
CA ALA A 156 6.20 -25.98 27.34
C ALA A 156 5.11 -26.84 28.01
N LYS A 157 3.83 -26.60 27.68
CA LYS A 157 2.67 -27.25 28.32
C LYS A 157 1.98 -28.27 27.41
N MET A 158 2.12 -28.10 26.10
CA MET A 158 1.44 -28.92 25.09
C MET A 158 2.14 -30.27 24.91
N LYS A 159 1.39 -31.36 25.03
CA LYS A 159 1.87 -32.71 24.67
C LYS A 159 1.83 -32.86 23.15
N ARG A 160 2.94 -33.26 22.53
CA ARG A 160 2.99 -33.61 21.11
C ARG A 160 2.47 -35.03 20.93
N SER A 161 1.46 -35.23 20.11
CA SER A 161 0.98 -36.57 19.78
C SER A 161 2.02 -37.27 18.90
N LEU A 162 2.47 -38.46 19.29
CA LEU A 162 3.41 -39.28 18.51
C LEU A 162 2.79 -39.80 17.19
N ASN A 163 1.48 -39.56 16.97
CA ASN A 163 0.72 -40.05 15.83
C ASN A 163 0.47 -39.02 14.73
N THR A 164 0.94 -37.78 14.85
CA THR A 164 0.94 -36.83 13.72
C THR A 164 2.24 -36.95 12.90
N ARG A 165 2.67 -38.18 12.60
CA ARG A 165 3.53 -38.39 11.43
C ARG A 165 2.65 -38.07 10.23
N ALA A 166 2.87 -36.90 9.65
CA ALA A 166 2.29 -36.38 8.42
C ALA A 166 1.43 -37.41 7.68
N VAL A 167 0.15 -37.51 8.06
CA VAL A 167 -0.85 -37.76 7.03
C VAL A 167 -0.76 -36.49 6.20
N ALA A 168 0.00 -36.55 5.12
CA ALA A 168 -0.04 -35.56 4.08
C ALA A 168 -1.50 -35.52 3.63
N ARG A 169 -2.31 -34.68 4.29
CA ARG A 169 -3.55 -34.19 3.72
C ARG A 169 -3.09 -33.52 2.44
N GLY A 170 -3.21 -34.25 1.35
CA GLY A 170 -2.82 -33.82 0.03
C GLY A 170 -3.45 -32.47 -0.24
N LEU A 171 -2.56 -31.51 -0.49
CA LEU A 171 -2.63 -30.26 -1.23
C LEU A 171 -1.67 -29.29 -0.53
N ALA A 172 -0.68 -28.82 -1.29
CA ALA A 172 0.36 -27.88 -0.90
C ALA A 172 -0.22 -26.60 -0.25
N PRO A 173 0.59 -25.79 0.44
CA PRO A 173 0.16 -24.47 0.90
C PRO A 173 -0.54 -23.77 -0.26
N THR A 174 -1.84 -23.52 -0.09
CA THR A 174 -2.60 -22.80 -1.09
C THR A 174 -2.10 -21.38 -0.96
N GLU A 175 -1.24 -20.94 -1.89
CA GLU A 175 -0.93 -19.53 -2.04
C GLU A 175 -2.24 -18.73 -1.92
N PRO A 176 -2.23 -17.57 -1.25
CA PRO A 176 -3.41 -16.72 -1.19
C PRO A 176 -3.95 -16.51 -2.61
N SER A 177 -5.28 -16.39 -2.75
CA SER A 177 -5.88 -16.08 -4.05
C SER A 177 -5.28 -14.80 -4.64
N ASP A 178 -5.37 -14.61 -5.96
CA ASP A 178 -4.70 -13.54 -6.73
C ASP A 178 -4.99 -12.08 -6.27
N ASN A 179 -5.88 -11.90 -5.28
CA ASN A 179 -6.28 -10.63 -4.68
C ASN A 179 -5.95 -10.52 -3.18
N VAL A 180 -5.27 -11.50 -2.58
CA VAL A 180 -5.00 -11.54 -1.13
C VAL A 180 -3.54 -11.24 -0.82
N LEU A 181 -3.32 -10.27 0.07
CA LEU A 181 -2.04 -10.04 0.74
C LEU A 181 -2.10 -10.41 2.21
N ILE A 182 -1.01 -10.98 2.72
CA ILE A 182 -0.82 -11.26 4.15
C ILE A 182 0.47 -10.60 4.61
N ALA A 183 0.36 -9.57 5.44
CA ALA A 183 1.48 -8.85 6.04
C ALA A 183 1.74 -9.32 7.46
N TYR A 184 2.93 -9.86 7.71
CA TYR A 184 3.39 -10.29 9.03
C TYR A 184 4.32 -9.25 9.65
N ALA A 185 4.17 -8.99 10.94
CA ALA A 185 5.07 -8.14 11.72
C ALA A 185 6.50 -8.70 11.82
N ALA A 186 6.66 -10.01 11.72
CA ALA A 186 7.96 -10.69 11.71
C ALA A 186 7.95 -11.84 10.69
N ARG A 187 9.04 -11.99 9.95
CA ARG A 187 9.26 -13.13 9.04
C ARG A 187 9.40 -14.42 9.82
N ASP A 188 9.29 -15.52 9.10
CA ASP A 188 9.53 -16.84 9.68
C ASP A 188 10.88 -16.94 10.41
N GLY A 189 10.88 -17.60 11.56
CA GLY A 189 12.06 -17.71 12.43
C GLY A 189 12.48 -16.44 13.18
N THR A 190 11.70 -15.36 13.13
CA THR A 190 11.91 -14.15 13.93
C THR A 190 10.68 -13.82 14.79
N THR A 191 10.88 -13.08 15.88
CA THR A 191 9.82 -12.74 16.84
C THR A 191 9.36 -11.30 16.61
N ALA A 192 8.05 -11.05 16.68
CA ALA A 192 7.52 -9.70 16.71
C ALA A 192 7.72 -9.13 18.12
N SER A 193 8.31 -7.95 18.23
CA SER A 193 8.54 -7.29 19.50
C SER A 193 7.29 -6.53 19.94
N ASP A 194 6.96 -6.59 21.23
CA ASP A 194 5.94 -5.72 21.82
C ASP A 194 6.41 -4.26 21.84
N GLY A 195 7.72 -4.02 21.85
CA GLY A 195 8.34 -2.70 21.97
C GLY A 195 8.13 -2.03 23.33
N ASP A 196 8.83 -0.92 23.55
CA ASP A 196 8.76 -0.13 24.80
C ASP A 196 7.76 1.02 24.73
N GLY A 197 7.09 1.17 23.58
CA GLY A 197 6.18 2.26 23.28
C GLY A 197 4.72 1.99 23.68
N ARG A 198 3.84 2.90 23.28
CA ARG A 198 2.38 2.72 23.42
C ARG A 198 1.85 1.58 22.55
N ASN A 199 2.40 1.45 21.35
CA ASN A 199 2.05 0.48 20.31
C ASN A 199 3.28 -0.37 19.98
N SER A 200 3.06 -1.55 19.40
CA SER A 200 4.17 -2.36 18.87
C SER A 200 4.97 -1.58 17.81
N PRO A 201 6.25 -1.90 17.56
CA PRO A 201 7.03 -1.26 16.49
C PRO A 201 6.36 -1.40 15.12
N PHE A 202 5.73 -2.55 14.86
CA PHE A 202 5.02 -2.80 13.60
C PHE A 202 3.76 -1.96 13.47
N THR A 203 2.90 -1.95 14.49
CA THR A 203 1.68 -1.13 14.48
C THR A 203 2.02 0.36 14.43
N ALA A 204 3.04 0.81 15.16
CA ALA A 204 3.49 2.20 15.11
C ALA A 204 3.96 2.62 13.71
N ALA A 205 4.72 1.78 13.02
CA ALA A 205 5.15 2.03 11.64
C ALA A 205 3.98 1.98 10.65
N LEU A 206 3.05 1.04 10.82
CA LEU A 206 1.85 0.93 10.01
C LEU A 206 0.97 2.20 10.13
N LEU A 207 0.71 2.68 11.34
CA LEU A 207 -0.08 3.88 11.58
C LEU A 207 0.50 5.14 10.93
N ARG A 208 1.83 5.24 10.83
CA ARG A 208 2.50 6.36 10.14
C ARG A 208 2.31 6.33 8.61
N ASN A 209 2.07 5.15 8.04
CA ASN A 209 2.03 4.95 6.59
C ASN A 209 0.61 4.71 6.03
N ILE A 210 -0.31 4.13 6.82
CA ILE A 210 -1.60 3.62 6.32
C ILE A 210 -2.54 4.71 5.79
N GLU A 211 -2.40 5.94 6.29
CA GLU A 211 -3.21 7.09 5.87
C GLU A 211 -2.50 8.04 4.88
N THR A 212 -1.36 7.61 4.33
CA THR A 212 -0.58 8.41 3.36
C THR A 212 -1.30 8.44 2.00
N PRO A 213 -1.75 9.61 1.52
CA PRO A 213 -2.42 9.71 0.23
C PRO A 213 -1.50 9.32 -0.93
N GLY A 214 -2.02 8.51 -1.87
CA GLY A 214 -1.28 8.08 -3.05
C GLY A 214 -0.17 7.06 -2.79
N LEU A 215 -0.07 6.50 -1.58
CA LEU A 215 0.89 5.45 -1.28
C LEU A 215 0.33 4.09 -1.70
N GLU A 216 0.94 3.49 -2.72
CA GLU A 216 0.55 2.16 -3.21
C GLU A 216 0.86 1.10 -2.14
N ILE A 217 0.00 0.07 -2.05
CA ILE A 217 -0.02 -0.91 -0.95
C ILE A 217 1.31 -1.66 -0.79
N SER A 218 1.98 -2.02 -1.88
CA SER A 218 3.28 -2.70 -1.84
C SER A 218 4.37 -1.75 -1.32
N PHE A 219 4.37 -0.48 -1.74
CA PHE A 219 5.26 0.54 -1.19
C PHE A 219 4.97 0.87 0.28
N LEU A 220 3.70 0.88 0.69
CA LEU A 220 3.30 1.03 2.09
C LEU A 220 3.98 -0.03 2.96
N PHE A 221 3.89 -1.31 2.61
CA PHE A 221 4.51 -2.36 3.43
C PHE A 221 6.05 -2.38 3.34
N ARG A 222 6.63 -1.88 2.25
CA ARG A 222 8.09 -1.66 2.16
C ARG A 222 8.55 -0.57 3.13
N ASN A 223 7.83 0.56 3.22
CA ASN A 223 8.12 1.60 4.20
C ASN A 223 7.98 1.06 5.63
N VAL A 224 6.87 0.35 5.92
CA VAL A 224 6.65 -0.27 7.23
C VAL A 224 7.80 -1.22 7.58
N ARG A 225 8.24 -2.06 6.65
CA ARG A 225 9.37 -2.96 6.85
C ARG A 225 10.65 -2.20 7.22
N ASP A 226 11.00 -1.16 6.46
CA ASP A 226 12.24 -0.42 6.70
C ASP A 226 12.22 0.34 8.03
N GLU A 227 11.07 0.91 8.41
CA GLU A 227 10.88 1.58 9.70
C GLU A 227 10.97 0.62 10.88
N VAL A 228 10.36 -0.58 10.79
CA VAL A 228 10.46 -1.59 11.85
C VAL A 228 11.89 -2.07 11.98
N MET A 229 12.55 -2.40 10.86
CA MET A 229 13.96 -2.82 10.86
C MET A 229 14.86 -1.77 11.50
N ALA A 230 14.59 -0.48 11.28
CA ALA A 230 15.34 0.60 11.92
C ALA A 230 15.02 0.70 13.43
N ALA A 231 13.74 0.64 13.81
CA ALA A 231 13.29 0.78 15.20
C ALA A 231 13.73 -0.38 16.10
N THR A 232 13.88 -1.59 15.54
CA THR A 232 14.24 -2.79 16.31
C THR A 232 15.69 -3.22 16.10
N ASN A 233 16.59 -2.32 15.65
CA ASN A 233 17.98 -2.66 15.35
C ASN A 233 18.13 -3.90 14.44
N ARG A 234 17.19 -4.09 13.51
CA ARG A 234 17.10 -5.21 12.55
C ARG A 234 16.82 -6.58 13.16
N GLU A 235 16.41 -6.66 14.43
CA GLU A 235 16.01 -7.91 15.08
C GLU A 235 14.66 -8.44 14.58
N GLN A 236 13.74 -7.53 14.23
CA GLN A 236 12.44 -7.83 13.68
C GLN A 236 12.38 -7.41 12.21
N GLN A 237 11.95 -8.32 11.34
CA GLN A 237 11.82 -8.06 9.91
C GLN A 237 10.40 -8.38 9.42
N PRO A 238 9.55 -7.38 9.15
CA PRO A 238 8.25 -7.61 8.54
C PRO A 238 8.36 -8.24 7.14
N PHE A 239 7.35 -9.02 6.78
CA PHE A 239 7.29 -9.70 5.49
C PHE A 239 5.85 -9.77 4.96
N VAL A 240 5.68 -9.66 3.64
CA VAL A 240 4.38 -9.75 2.97
C VAL A 240 4.38 -10.94 2.02
N TYR A 241 3.31 -11.74 2.09
CA TYR A 241 3.04 -12.86 1.20
C TYR A 241 1.79 -12.59 0.37
N GLY A 242 1.65 -13.31 -0.75
CA GLY A 242 0.59 -13.12 -1.72
C GLY A 242 1.05 -12.32 -2.93
N SER A 243 0.22 -12.36 -3.97
CA SER A 243 0.42 -11.61 -5.21
C SER A 243 -0.83 -10.78 -5.47
N LEU A 244 -0.63 -9.56 -5.97
CA LEU A 244 -1.71 -8.71 -6.45
C LEU A 244 -1.64 -8.63 -7.98
N SER A 245 -2.76 -8.19 -8.57
CA SER A 245 -2.78 -7.82 -9.97
C SER A 245 -1.87 -6.61 -10.25
N LYS A 246 -1.68 -6.30 -11.54
CA LYS A 246 -0.84 -5.17 -11.97
C LYS A 246 -1.43 -3.80 -11.64
N GLU A 247 -2.72 -3.73 -11.32
CA GLU A 247 -3.39 -2.47 -10.99
C GLU A 247 -2.90 -1.97 -9.63
N ALA A 248 -2.47 -0.70 -9.58
CA ALA A 248 -2.03 -0.11 -8.33
C ALA A 248 -3.21 0.02 -7.35
N ILE A 249 -3.03 -0.48 -6.13
CA ILE A 249 -4.04 -0.43 -5.07
C ILE A 249 -3.60 0.59 -4.01
N TYR A 250 -4.52 1.48 -3.65
CA TYR A 250 -4.31 2.54 -2.67
C TYR A 250 -5.34 2.43 -1.55
N LEU A 251 -4.90 2.44 -0.30
CA LEU A 251 -5.83 2.58 0.84
C LEU A 251 -6.41 3.99 0.93
N LYS A 252 -5.63 4.98 0.48
CA LYS A 252 -6.06 6.38 0.35
C LYS A 252 -5.61 6.92 -1.01
N PRO A 253 -6.48 6.93 -2.03
CA PRO A 253 -6.16 7.54 -3.31
C PRO A 253 -5.80 9.02 -3.16
N LEU A 254 -4.99 9.57 -4.08
CA LEU A 254 -4.88 11.03 -4.19
C LEU A 254 -6.25 11.56 -4.58
N ALA A 255 -6.66 12.67 -3.95
CA ALA A 255 -7.86 13.38 -4.39
C ALA A 255 -7.69 13.68 -5.88
N THR A 256 -8.53 13.08 -6.72
CA THR A 256 -8.63 13.47 -8.11
C THR A 256 -9.08 14.92 -8.10
N VAL A 257 -8.18 15.82 -8.50
CA VAL A 257 -8.59 17.19 -8.85
C VAL A 257 -9.55 17.01 -10.00
N GLU A 258 -10.85 17.14 -9.75
CA GLU A 258 -11.82 17.30 -10.82
C GLU A 258 -11.38 18.51 -11.61
N THR A 259 -10.76 18.26 -12.76
CA THR A 259 -10.59 19.27 -13.79
C THR A 259 -11.99 19.60 -14.28
N HIS A 260 -12.65 20.54 -13.59
CA HIS A 260 -13.70 21.31 -14.22
C HIS A 260 -13.12 21.78 -15.56
N PRO A 261 -13.74 21.46 -16.72
CA PRO A 261 -13.25 21.95 -17.98
C PRO A 261 -13.19 23.46 -17.85
N ALA A 262 -11.98 24.01 -17.82
CA ALA A 262 -11.78 25.43 -17.80
C ALA A 262 -12.57 25.97 -18.99
N ARG A 263 -13.58 26.80 -18.70
CA ARG A 263 -14.27 27.58 -19.74
C ARG A 263 -13.17 28.18 -20.59
N PRO A 264 -13.14 27.99 -21.92
CA PRO A 264 -12.03 28.45 -22.74
C PRO A 264 -11.91 29.96 -22.57
N THR A 265 -10.96 30.39 -21.73
CA THR A 265 -10.55 31.77 -21.65
C THR A 265 -9.92 32.05 -23.00
N ALA A 266 -10.52 32.95 -23.77
CA ALA A 266 -10.01 33.37 -25.06
C ALA A 266 -8.55 33.77 -24.88
N VAL A 267 -7.63 32.92 -25.34
CA VAL A 267 -6.23 33.28 -25.48
C VAL A 267 -6.22 34.37 -26.53
N ALA A 268 -6.00 35.61 -26.11
CA ALA A 268 -5.70 36.70 -27.03
C ALA A 268 -4.54 36.23 -27.90
N LYS A 269 -4.76 36.15 -29.22
CA LYS A 269 -3.72 35.82 -30.18
C LYS A 269 -2.56 36.80 -29.97
N LEU A 270 -1.43 36.32 -29.44
CA LEU A 270 -0.17 37.03 -29.63
C LEU A 270 0.09 37.09 -31.15
N PRO A 271 0.57 38.22 -31.69
CA PRO A 271 0.87 38.33 -33.10
C PRO A 271 1.93 37.28 -33.47
N ILE A 272 1.59 36.48 -34.47
CA ILE A 272 2.49 35.52 -35.11
C ILE A 272 3.67 36.32 -35.66
N LEU A 273 4.87 36.09 -35.12
CA LEU A 273 6.12 36.47 -35.78
C LEU A 273 6.11 35.81 -37.16
N GLN A 274 6.17 36.64 -38.20
CA GLN A 274 6.10 36.25 -39.60
C GLN A 274 7.00 35.05 -39.91
N GLU A 275 6.48 34.13 -40.71
CA GLU A 275 7.24 33.03 -41.31
C GLU A 275 8.47 33.59 -42.03
N VAL A 276 9.65 33.28 -41.50
CA VAL A 276 10.89 33.42 -42.27
C VAL A 276 10.84 32.34 -43.34
N THR A 277 10.59 32.78 -44.58
CA THR A 277 10.59 31.97 -45.78
C THR A 277 11.90 31.20 -45.91
N LYS A 278 11.77 29.93 -46.31
CA LYS A 278 12.86 29.03 -46.66
C LYS A 278 13.68 29.60 -47.83
N GLU A 279 14.73 30.33 -47.53
CA GLU A 279 15.80 30.56 -48.50
C GLU A 279 17.13 30.77 -47.80
N LYS A 280 18.16 30.07 -48.30
CA LYS A 280 19.54 29.97 -47.80
C LYS A 280 19.79 29.03 -46.62
N ILE A 281 19.54 27.75 -46.86
CA ILE A 281 20.40 26.71 -46.27
C ILE A 281 21.65 26.65 -47.14
N ASN A 282 22.70 27.41 -46.79
CA ASN A 282 24.04 26.99 -47.18
C ASN A 282 25.11 27.53 -46.21
N SER A 283 26.11 26.67 -46.00
CA SER A 283 27.40 26.91 -45.33
C SER A 283 27.45 27.10 -43.80
N ARG A 284 28.03 26.08 -43.15
CA ARG A 284 29.00 26.13 -42.03
C ARG A 284 28.67 26.68 -40.63
N ASP A 285 27.47 27.16 -40.32
CA ASP A 285 27.18 27.78 -38.99
C ASP A 285 26.36 26.93 -37.99
N ASN A 286 26.46 25.60 -38.03
CA ASN A 286 25.69 24.71 -37.13
C ASN A 286 26.44 24.16 -35.91
N LEU A 287 27.66 24.64 -35.62
CA LEU A 287 28.41 24.18 -34.44
C LEU A 287 28.35 25.13 -33.22
N GLU A 288 27.78 26.32 -33.35
CA GLU A 288 27.76 27.29 -32.24
C GLU A 288 26.40 27.42 -31.54
N ARG A 289 25.29 26.98 -32.14
CA ARG A 289 23.93 27.07 -31.54
C ARG A 289 23.67 26.15 -30.36
N ASN A 290 24.53 25.15 -30.13
CA ASN A 290 24.41 24.22 -28.98
C ASN A 290 25.47 24.50 -27.90
N ARG A 291 26.14 25.66 -27.92
CA ARG A 291 27.11 26.02 -26.89
C ARG A 291 26.37 26.68 -25.72
N PHE A 292 26.33 25.97 -24.59
CA PHE A 292 25.79 26.46 -23.34
C PHE A 292 26.47 27.78 -22.93
N SER A 293 25.69 28.86 -22.81
CA SER A 293 26.21 30.19 -22.49
C SER A 293 26.48 30.36 -20.98
N PRO A 294 27.41 31.24 -20.57
CA PRO A 294 27.55 31.65 -19.17
C PRO A 294 26.24 32.16 -18.54
N GLU A 295 25.34 32.77 -19.31
CA GLU A 295 24.02 33.20 -18.84
C GLU A 295 23.07 32.02 -18.57
N ASP A 296 23.15 30.95 -19.37
CA ASP A 296 22.38 29.72 -19.15
C ASP A 296 22.82 29.01 -17.86
N ALA A 297 24.13 29.06 -17.57
CA ALA A 297 24.68 28.56 -16.31
C ALA A 297 24.15 29.33 -15.09
N GLN A 298 24.00 30.64 -15.18
CA GLN A 298 23.42 31.45 -14.12
C GLN A 298 21.92 31.14 -13.90
N ARG A 299 21.15 30.94 -14.96
CA ARG A 299 19.72 30.54 -14.86
C ARG A 299 19.55 29.17 -14.19
N VAL A 300 20.36 28.18 -14.57
CA VAL A 300 20.30 26.84 -13.97
C VAL A 300 20.74 26.86 -12.50
N ALA A 301 21.73 27.69 -12.15
CA ALA A 301 22.15 27.87 -10.76
C ALA A 301 21.05 28.52 -9.89
N ALA A 302 20.33 29.52 -10.44
CA ALA A 302 19.21 30.16 -9.76
C ALA A 302 18.06 29.15 -9.49
N MET A 303 17.72 28.31 -10.47
CA MET A 303 16.72 27.25 -10.28
C MET A 303 17.13 26.20 -9.23
N GLY A 304 18.43 25.89 -9.12
CA GLY A 304 18.96 24.96 -8.11
C GLY A 304 18.88 25.52 -6.68
N ALA A 305 19.11 26.83 -6.53
CA ALA A 305 19.06 27.53 -5.24
C ALA A 305 17.63 27.57 -4.67
N GLU A 306 16.61 27.79 -5.50
CA GLU A 306 15.20 27.75 -5.09
C GLU A 306 14.76 26.37 -4.62
N ARG A 307 15.36 25.29 -5.15
CA ARG A 307 15.00 23.90 -4.85
C ARG A 307 15.89 23.21 -3.79
N ARG A 308 16.82 23.94 -3.16
CA ARG A 308 17.80 23.41 -2.17
C ARG A 308 18.63 22.21 -2.67
N CYS A 309 18.87 22.08 -3.98
CA CYS A 309 19.70 20.99 -4.52
C CYS A 309 21.18 21.42 -4.62
N ARG A 310 22.13 20.50 -4.38
CA ARG A 310 23.58 20.78 -4.48
C ARG A 310 24.18 20.15 -5.75
N PRO A 311 25.06 20.87 -6.49
CA PRO A 311 25.79 20.29 -7.61
C PRO A 311 26.88 19.33 -7.13
N LEU A 312 26.98 18.15 -7.78
CA LEU A 312 28.10 17.23 -7.63
C LEU A 312 29.22 17.65 -8.60
N LEU A 313 30.28 18.28 -8.06
CA LEU A 313 31.47 18.61 -8.84
C LEU A 313 32.45 17.43 -8.80
N SER A 314 32.63 16.76 -9.94
CA SER A 314 33.80 15.93 -10.20
C SER A 314 34.73 16.69 -11.14
N GLY A 315 35.95 16.98 -10.69
CA GLY A 315 37.12 17.18 -11.55
C GLY A 315 37.17 18.45 -12.41
N LYS A 316 38.31 19.14 -12.37
CA LYS A 316 38.60 20.32 -13.18
C LYS A 316 38.54 20.00 -14.69
N ARG A 317 37.44 20.36 -15.37
CA ARG A 317 37.34 20.89 -16.75
C ARG A 317 35.86 21.14 -17.10
N LYS A 318 35.62 22.15 -17.95
CA LYS A 318 34.31 22.76 -18.26
C LYS A 318 33.16 21.73 -18.42
N ALA A 319 32.17 21.78 -17.54
CA ALA A 319 30.97 20.96 -17.61
C ALA A 319 29.98 21.53 -18.65
N THR A 320 29.51 20.68 -19.55
CA THR A 320 28.39 20.99 -20.48
C THR A 320 27.12 20.38 -19.91
N PHE A 321 26.09 21.17 -19.65
CA PHE A 321 24.82 20.70 -19.11
C PHE A 321 23.90 20.15 -20.23
N LYS A 322 23.37 18.94 -20.06
CA LYS A 322 22.21 18.43 -20.82
C LYS A 322 21.07 18.17 -19.83
N ILE A 323 19.96 18.89 -19.95
CA ILE A 323 18.74 18.67 -19.17
C ILE A 323 17.90 17.63 -19.90
N PHE A 324 17.63 16.48 -19.29
CA PHE A 324 16.60 15.55 -19.75
C PHE A 324 15.31 15.84 -18.98
N ILE A 325 14.33 16.44 -19.66
CA ILE A 325 12.93 16.44 -19.21
C ILE A 325 12.31 15.20 -19.86
N SER A 326 12.17 14.12 -19.11
CA SER A 326 11.51 12.90 -19.60
C SER A 326 10.00 13.04 -19.45
N SER A 327 9.31 13.36 -20.54
CA SER A 327 7.90 13.07 -20.74
C SER A 327 7.79 11.97 -21.80
N SER A 328 7.41 10.77 -21.36
CA SER A 328 6.79 9.64 -22.09
C SER A 328 7.07 9.42 -23.59
N TRP A 329 7.52 8.19 -23.91
CA TRP A 329 7.34 7.36 -25.14
C TRP A 329 8.65 6.86 -25.79
N GLY A 330 8.66 5.55 -26.10
CA GLY A 330 9.38 4.98 -27.24
C GLY A 330 10.64 4.16 -26.91
N TYR A 331 10.54 2.84 -27.03
CA TYR A 331 11.67 1.92 -27.16
C TYR A 331 12.60 2.37 -28.30
N GLY A 332 13.85 2.69 -27.95
CA GLY A 332 14.91 2.99 -28.89
C GLY A 332 16.17 3.39 -28.13
N HIS A 333 17.08 2.44 -27.89
CA HIS A 333 18.39 2.74 -27.32
C HIS A 333 19.20 3.64 -28.27
N PRO A 334 19.62 4.85 -27.88
CA PRO A 334 20.66 5.56 -28.61
C PRO A 334 22.03 4.99 -28.21
N LYS A 335 22.81 4.57 -29.20
CA LYS A 335 24.24 4.24 -29.03
C LYS A 335 24.98 5.48 -28.51
N LEU A 336 25.76 5.29 -27.44
CA LEU A 336 26.74 6.25 -26.93
C LEU A 336 27.98 6.19 -27.83
N ASP A 337 28.24 7.24 -28.61
CA ASP A 337 29.58 7.52 -29.09
C ASP A 337 30.36 8.25 -28.00
N SER A 338 31.60 7.81 -27.81
CA SER A 338 32.56 8.23 -26.80
C SER A 338 32.84 9.74 -26.83
N ALA A 339 32.39 10.47 -25.80
CA ALA A 339 33.03 11.67 -25.19
C ALA A 339 32.03 12.65 -24.54
N GLY A 340 31.31 12.25 -23.49
CA GLY A 340 30.55 13.21 -22.68
C GLY A 340 30.17 12.68 -21.30
N GLU A 341 30.79 13.22 -20.25
CA GLU A 341 30.40 12.97 -18.85
C GLU A 341 29.02 13.56 -18.54
N LEU A 342 28.23 12.83 -17.76
CA LEU A 342 26.89 13.17 -17.29
C LEU A 342 26.98 13.93 -15.96
N ALA A 343 26.40 15.12 -15.84
CA ALA A 343 26.22 15.79 -14.55
C ALA A 343 24.78 15.57 -14.04
N VAL A 344 24.65 14.86 -12.92
CA VAL A 344 23.37 14.57 -12.25
C VAL A 344 23.22 15.52 -11.06
N MET A 345 22.11 16.26 -10.97
CA MET A 345 21.75 16.98 -9.74
C MET A 345 21.13 16.00 -8.73
N ARG A 346 21.54 16.10 -7.46
CA ARG A 346 20.94 15.36 -6.36
C ARG A 346 20.06 16.31 -5.55
N CYS A 347 18.77 16.08 -5.65
CA CYS A 347 17.76 16.47 -4.68
C CYS A 347 17.43 15.17 -3.90
#